data_AF-A0A7V2WS54-F1
#
_entry.id   AF-A0A7V2WS54-F1
#
_cell.length_a   1.000
_cell.length_b   1.000
_cell.length_c   1.000
_cell.angle_alpha   90.00
_cell.angle_beta   90.00
_cell.angle_gamma   90.00
#
_symmetry.space_group_name_H-M   'P 1'
#
loop_
_entity.id
_entity.type
_entity.pdbx_description
1 polymer ?
#
loop_
_entity_poly.entity_id
_entity_poly.type
_entity_poly.pdbx_seq_one_letter_code
_entity_poly.pdbx_strand_id
1 'polypeptide(L)'
;GGYVAGPGGLAAKLKGIPLVVHEQNSKFGMTNKYLAKWAKKVLTGFNLNGLYHSQWIGNPVRAEIETMRIVNKATNKAISDNTLVNILVLGGSLGAQTLNNQLPQLLKPLLAAKKIAVRHQSGKNKQKQTHENYAEMTNVLVHEFIEDMAEAYAWADIIIARAGALTIAEINAVGLASILVPYPYAVDDHQTSNAQNIVANQAGFVWQESESKDKLRLAIEKLVDDAELRTQMAQNSYKLHKPQAAKVAAQICLEVAA
;
A
#
# COMPACT_ATOMS: atom_id res chain seq x y z
N GLY A 1 6.82 -14.75 5.80
CA GLY A 1 7.83 -15.36 4.91
C GLY A 1 9.22 -14.77 5.15
N GLY A 2 10.19 -15.06 4.29
CA GLY A 2 11.57 -14.53 4.36
C GLY A 2 12.64 -15.59 4.63
N TYR A 3 13.92 -15.22 4.45
CA TYR A 3 15.06 -16.13 4.57
C TYR A 3 15.11 -16.86 5.93
N VAL A 4 14.74 -16.17 7.01
CA VAL A 4 14.71 -16.72 8.39
C VAL A 4 13.57 -17.71 8.60
N ALA A 5 12.45 -17.55 7.90
CA ALA A 5 11.26 -18.39 8.09
C ALA A 5 11.48 -19.84 7.60
N GLY A 6 12.36 -20.05 6.62
CA GLY A 6 12.63 -21.38 6.05
C GLY A 6 13.21 -22.36 7.06
N PRO A 7 14.38 -22.06 7.66
CA PRO A 7 14.97 -22.90 8.70
C PRO A 7 14.04 -23.11 9.90
N GLY A 8 13.32 -22.07 10.34
CA GLY A 8 12.36 -22.17 11.43
C GLY A 8 11.20 -23.13 11.12
N GLY A 9 10.59 -23.03 9.93
CA GLY A 9 9.53 -23.93 9.50
C GLY A 9 9.99 -25.38 9.30
N LEU A 10 11.25 -25.58 8.89
CA LEU A 10 11.85 -26.91 8.82
C LEU A 10 12.09 -27.51 10.21
N ALA A 11 12.62 -26.72 11.14
CA ALA A 11 12.82 -27.15 12.52
C ALA A 11 11.50 -27.56 13.18
N ALA A 12 10.42 -26.79 12.98
CA ALA A 12 9.08 -27.15 13.45
C ALA A 12 8.64 -28.51 12.91
N LYS A 13 8.82 -28.75 11.60
CA LYS A 13 8.51 -30.04 10.96
C LYS A 13 9.31 -31.20 11.58
N LEU A 14 10.61 -31.03 11.76
CA LEU A 14 11.49 -32.06 12.33
C LEU A 14 11.15 -32.39 13.79
N LYS A 15 10.58 -31.43 14.52
CA LYS A 15 10.15 -31.58 15.91
C LYS A 15 8.68 -32.00 16.07
N GLY A 16 7.96 -32.19 14.97
CA GLY A 16 6.52 -32.50 15.01
C GLY A 16 5.66 -31.35 15.54
N ILE A 17 6.17 -30.12 15.54
CA ILE A 17 5.45 -28.93 16.00
C ILE A 17 4.55 -28.43 14.86
N PRO A 18 3.25 -28.19 15.12
CA PRO A 18 2.34 -27.63 14.13
C PRO A 18 2.83 -26.30 13.54
N LEU A 19 2.72 -26.15 12.22
CA LEU A 19 3.17 -24.97 11.49
C LEU A 19 1.98 -24.24 10.85
N VAL A 20 1.88 -22.94 11.09
CA VAL A 20 1.00 -22.01 10.36
C VAL A 20 1.86 -21.12 9.48
N VAL A 21 1.49 -20.96 8.21
CA VAL A 21 2.19 -20.10 7.25
C VAL A 21 1.30 -18.95 6.87
N HIS A 22 1.82 -17.71 6.88
CA HIS A 22 1.17 -16.54 6.32
C HIS A 22 1.97 -15.98 5.14
N GLU A 23 1.34 -15.89 3.97
CA GLU A 23 1.86 -15.23 2.78
C GLU A 23 1.29 -13.82 2.68
N GLN A 24 2.17 -12.82 2.76
CA GLN A 24 1.77 -11.41 2.76
C GLN A 24 1.44 -10.92 1.36
N ASN A 25 2.15 -11.41 0.34
CA ASN A 25 2.07 -10.92 -1.03
C ASN A 25 1.00 -11.64 -1.85
N SER A 26 0.70 -11.11 -3.04
CA SER A 26 -0.22 -11.69 -4.01
C SER A 26 0.38 -12.90 -4.76
N LYS A 27 1.65 -13.23 -4.50
CA LYS A 27 2.34 -14.43 -5.00
C LYS A 27 3.04 -15.10 -3.82
N PHE A 28 2.98 -16.43 -3.78
CA PHE A 28 3.76 -17.19 -2.80
C PHE A 28 5.25 -17.03 -3.07
N GLY A 29 5.96 -16.47 -2.09
CA GLY A 29 7.42 -16.49 -2.11
C GLY A 29 7.94 -17.92 -1.97
N MET A 30 9.13 -18.19 -2.50
CA MET A 30 9.71 -19.53 -2.56
C MET A 30 9.65 -20.28 -1.21
N THR A 31 10.07 -19.64 -0.12
CA THR A 31 10.01 -20.21 1.23
C THR A 31 8.60 -20.64 1.61
N ASN A 32 7.62 -19.73 1.48
CA ASN A 32 6.24 -19.99 1.84
C ASN A 32 5.63 -21.08 0.93
N LYS A 33 5.98 -21.12 -0.36
CA LYS A 33 5.55 -22.16 -1.30
C LYS A 33 5.98 -23.56 -0.84
N TYR A 34 7.18 -23.70 -0.31
CA TYR A 34 7.62 -24.99 0.25
C TYR A 34 6.93 -25.27 1.58
N LEU A 35 7.01 -24.35 2.54
CA LEU A 35 6.41 -24.54 3.87
C LEU A 35 4.91 -24.84 3.81
N ALA A 36 4.17 -24.22 2.89
CA ALA A 36 2.73 -24.40 2.72
C ALA A 36 2.32 -25.85 2.38
N LYS A 37 3.22 -26.65 1.80
CA LYS A 37 2.92 -28.06 1.47
C LYS A 37 2.71 -28.95 2.70
N TRP A 38 3.20 -28.55 3.86
CA TRP A 38 3.07 -29.31 5.12
C TRP A 38 2.61 -28.46 6.30
N ALA A 39 2.26 -27.20 6.07
CA ALA A 39 1.64 -26.37 7.08
C ALA A 39 0.27 -26.95 7.46
N LYS A 40 -0.08 -26.89 8.75
CA LYS A 40 -1.42 -27.24 9.22
C LYS A 40 -2.47 -26.26 8.72
N LYS A 41 -2.10 -24.98 8.62
CA LYS A 41 -2.93 -23.91 8.03
C LYS A 41 -2.06 -22.97 7.20
N VAL A 42 -2.62 -22.52 6.08
CA VAL A 42 -2.01 -21.52 5.20
C VAL A 42 -2.95 -20.32 5.16
N LEU A 43 -2.41 -19.15 5.45
CA LEU A 43 -3.11 -17.89 5.57
C LEU A 43 -2.54 -16.92 4.52
N THR A 44 -3.38 -16.06 3.95
CA THR A 44 -2.93 -15.12 2.90
C THR A 44 -3.39 -13.70 3.14
N GLY A 45 -2.54 -12.76 2.71
CA GLY A 45 -2.81 -11.32 2.68
C GLY A 45 -3.75 -10.90 1.55
N PHE A 46 -3.65 -11.60 0.41
CA PHE A 46 -4.48 -11.38 -0.77
C PHE A 46 -5.38 -12.58 -1.04
N ASN A 47 -6.43 -12.37 -1.85
CA ASN A 47 -7.23 -13.47 -2.35
C ASN A 47 -6.43 -14.27 -3.39
N LEU A 48 -5.98 -15.46 -3.01
CA LEU A 48 -5.20 -16.37 -3.87
C LEU A 48 -6.01 -17.58 -4.34
N ASN A 49 -7.35 -17.46 -4.38
CA ASN A 49 -8.27 -18.47 -4.89
C ASN A 49 -8.07 -19.86 -4.26
N GLY A 50 -7.75 -19.90 -2.95
CA GLY A 50 -7.56 -21.15 -2.22
C GLY A 50 -6.29 -21.93 -2.56
N LEU A 51 -5.32 -21.34 -3.27
CA LEU A 51 -4.03 -21.96 -3.54
C LEU A 51 -3.38 -22.46 -2.24
N TYR A 52 -2.90 -23.71 -2.22
CA TYR A 52 -2.41 -24.40 -1.02
C TYR A 52 -3.44 -24.51 0.12
N HIS A 53 -4.73 -24.64 -0.21
CA HIS A 53 -5.84 -24.64 0.75
C HIS A 53 -5.82 -23.42 1.68
N SER A 54 -5.39 -22.27 1.13
CA SER A 54 -5.21 -21.07 1.91
C SER A 54 -6.52 -20.40 2.29
N GLN A 55 -6.52 -19.79 3.47
CA GLN A 55 -7.58 -18.91 3.94
C GLN A 55 -7.15 -17.45 3.78
N TRP A 56 -7.93 -16.68 3.03
CA TRP A 56 -7.69 -15.25 2.87
C TRP A 56 -8.17 -14.47 4.10
N ILE A 57 -7.21 -14.10 4.96
CA ILE A 57 -7.47 -13.36 6.21
C ILE A 57 -7.02 -11.90 6.13
N GLY A 58 -6.31 -11.50 5.07
CA GLY A 58 -5.70 -10.18 4.95
C GLY A 58 -4.32 -10.10 5.58
N ASN A 59 -3.75 -8.90 5.51
CA ASN A 59 -2.50 -8.55 6.18
C ASN A 59 -2.83 -7.78 7.48
N PRO A 60 -2.14 -8.06 8.59
CA PRO A 60 -2.25 -7.26 9.81
C PRO A 60 -1.99 -5.77 9.54
N VAL A 61 -2.88 -4.93 10.03
CA VAL A 61 -2.78 -3.45 9.99
C VAL A 61 -2.73 -2.96 11.43
N ARG A 62 -2.02 -1.85 11.67
CA ARG A 62 -1.95 -1.20 12.98
C ARG A 62 -3.35 -0.73 13.42
N ALA A 63 -3.68 -0.88 14.71
CA ALA A 63 -5.02 -0.64 15.23
C ALA A 63 -5.48 0.81 15.03
N GLU A 64 -4.57 1.76 15.20
CA GLU A 64 -4.79 3.19 14.96
C GLU A 64 -5.12 3.52 13.50
N ILE A 65 -4.66 2.71 12.53
CA ILE A 65 -5.02 2.88 11.11
C ILE A 65 -6.36 2.19 10.81
N GLU A 66 -6.54 0.98 11.32
CA GLU A 66 -7.75 0.18 11.08
C GLU A 66 -9.02 0.82 11.65
N THR A 67 -8.91 1.53 12.78
CA THR A 67 -10.06 2.15 13.47
C THR A 67 -10.53 3.46 12.86
N MET A 68 -9.72 4.13 12.03
CA MET A 68 -10.02 5.46 11.51
C MET A 68 -11.06 5.53 10.39
N ARG A 69 -11.40 4.40 9.74
CA ARG A 69 -12.32 4.27 8.60
C ARG A 69 -12.59 5.58 7.84
N ILE A 70 -11.71 5.91 6.89
CA ILE A 70 -11.73 7.19 6.15
C ILE A 70 -12.65 7.15 4.93
N VAL A 71 -13.19 5.99 4.54
CA VAL A 71 -14.15 5.81 3.43
C VAL A 71 -15.30 6.84 3.44
N ASN A 72 -15.69 7.32 4.62
CA ASN A 72 -16.74 8.32 4.78
C ASN A 72 -16.30 9.77 4.50
N LYS A 73 -15.00 10.09 4.35
CA LYS A 73 -14.53 11.41 3.92
C LYS A 73 -14.82 11.66 2.43
N ALA A 74 -14.69 10.62 1.59
CA ALA A 74 -14.98 10.71 0.15
C ALA A 74 -16.46 11.04 -0.13
N THR A 75 -17.38 10.63 0.75
CA THR A 75 -18.81 10.97 0.65
C THR A 75 -19.19 12.26 1.39
N ASN A 76 -18.43 12.69 2.40
CA ASN A 76 -18.83 13.81 3.29
C ASN A 76 -18.14 15.14 3.01
N LYS A 77 -17.07 15.19 2.21
CA LYS A 77 -16.61 16.47 1.66
C LYS A 77 -17.40 16.74 0.38
N ALA A 78 -18.39 17.62 0.46
CA ALA A 78 -18.72 18.45 -0.68
C ALA A 78 -17.42 19.18 -1.05
N ILE A 79 -16.72 18.69 -2.08
CA ILE A 79 -15.55 19.36 -2.64
C ILE A 79 -16.10 20.63 -3.24
N SER A 80 -16.03 21.73 -2.49
CA SER A 80 -16.26 23.04 -3.08
C SER A 80 -15.13 23.29 -4.07
N ASP A 81 -15.41 24.07 -5.12
CA ASP A 81 -14.49 24.35 -6.23
C ASP A 81 -13.13 24.95 -5.79
N ASN A 82 -12.99 25.32 -4.51
CA ASN A 82 -11.79 25.89 -3.90
C ASN A 82 -11.04 24.95 -2.93
N THR A 83 -11.40 23.66 -2.84
CA THR A 83 -10.68 22.71 -1.97
C THR A 83 -9.55 22.00 -2.72
N LEU A 84 -8.32 22.13 -2.20
CA LEU A 84 -7.15 21.42 -2.72
C LEU A 84 -7.33 19.91 -2.58
N VAL A 85 -6.92 19.16 -3.59
CA VAL A 85 -6.78 17.70 -3.50
C VAL A 85 -5.47 17.36 -2.80
N ASN A 86 -5.55 16.65 -1.69
CA ASN A 86 -4.41 16.27 -0.87
C ASN A 86 -3.75 14.99 -1.41
N ILE A 87 -2.50 15.07 -1.83
CA ILE A 87 -1.72 13.94 -2.34
C ILE A 87 -0.67 13.54 -1.32
N LEU A 88 -0.76 12.31 -0.81
CA LEU A 88 0.25 11.68 0.03
C LEU A 88 1.19 10.83 -0.82
N VAL A 89 2.51 11.02 -0.67
CA VAL A 89 3.53 10.24 -1.36
C VAL A 89 4.35 9.42 -0.37
N LEU A 90 4.35 8.10 -0.54
CA LEU A 90 5.09 7.16 0.32
C LEU A 90 6.13 6.34 -0.45
N GLY A 91 7.40 6.65 -0.22
CA GLY A 91 8.53 5.89 -0.78
C GLY A 91 8.98 4.67 0.04
N GLY A 92 8.38 4.41 1.20
CA GLY A 92 8.87 3.43 2.19
C GLY A 92 9.96 4.01 3.11
N SER A 93 10.45 3.21 4.07
CA SER A 93 11.39 3.68 5.12
C SER A 93 12.74 4.15 4.57
N LEU A 94 13.26 3.49 3.53
CA LEU A 94 14.47 3.94 2.82
C LEU A 94 14.21 5.02 1.77
N GLY A 95 12.94 5.33 1.51
CA GLY A 95 12.51 6.23 0.46
C GLY A 95 12.70 5.64 -0.94
N ALA A 96 11.87 6.10 -1.88
CA ALA A 96 11.96 5.71 -3.28
C ALA A 96 12.60 6.86 -4.06
N GLN A 97 13.91 6.78 -4.35
CA GLN A 97 14.62 7.86 -5.04
C GLN A 97 13.95 8.25 -6.37
N THR A 98 13.43 7.27 -7.11
CA THR A 98 12.64 7.52 -8.31
C THR A 98 11.44 8.43 -8.04
N LEU A 99 10.67 8.17 -6.98
CA LEU A 99 9.53 9.01 -6.60
C LEU A 99 9.98 10.41 -6.18
N ASN A 100 11.03 10.51 -5.37
CA ASN A 100 11.60 11.77 -4.89
C ASN A 100 12.08 12.68 -6.04
N ASN A 101 12.51 12.11 -7.16
CA ASN A 101 13.01 12.85 -8.31
C ASN A 101 11.92 13.16 -9.33
N GLN A 102 11.03 12.20 -9.60
CA GLN A 102 10.06 12.31 -10.71
C GLN A 102 8.78 13.03 -10.30
N LEU A 103 8.20 12.71 -9.13
CA LEU A 103 6.93 13.28 -8.72
C LEU A 103 6.97 14.80 -8.57
N PRO A 104 8.02 15.44 -8.03
CA PRO A 104 8.06 16.91 -7.98
C PRO A 104 7.92 17.55 -9.36
N GLN A 105 8.52 16.98 -10.40
CA GLN A 105 8.42 17.49 -11.77
C GLN A 105 6.98 17.39 -12.31
N LEU A 106 6.30 16.27 -12.03
CA LEU A 106 4.93 16.02 -12.50
C LEU A 106 3.88 16.81 -11.71
N LEU A 107 4.13 17.09 -10.44
CA LEU A 107 3.17 17.76 -9.55
C LEU A 107 3.29 19.29 -9.58
N LYS A 108 4.43 19.84 -9.99
CA LYS A 108 4.66 21.30 -10.08
C LYS A 108 3.57 22.07 -10.84
N PRO A 109 3.10 21.63 -12.03
CA PRO A 109 2.03 22.33 -12.74
C PRO A 109 0.72 22.41 -11.93
N LEU A 110 0.35 21.33 -11.25
CA LEU A 110 -0.85 21.25 -10.43
C LEU A 110 -0.72 22.09 -9.14
N LEU A 111 0.48 22.12 -8.55
CA LEU A 111 0.81 22.97 -7.39
C LEU A 111 0.73 24.45 -7.76
N ALA A 112 1.33 24.85 -8.89
CA ALA A 112 1.30 26.22 -9.38
C ALA A 112 -0.12 26.70 -9.70
N ALA A 113 -0.96 25.81 -10.23
CA ALA A 113 -2.38 26.05 -10.46
C ALA A 113 -3.23 26.03 -9.17
N LYS A 114 -2.63 25.80 -8.00
CA LYS A 114 -3.31 25.67 -6.70
C LYS A 114 -4.45 24.66 -6.74
N LYS A 115 -4.24 23.51 -7.41
CA LYS A 115 -5.19 22.39 -7.44
C LYS A 115 -4.93 21.36 -6.33
N ILE A 116 -3.68 21.27 -5.87
CA ILE A 116 -3.25 20.20 -4.95
C ILE A 116 -2.43 20.73 -3.77
N ALA A 117 -2.40 19.94 -2.70
CA ALA A 117 -1.41 20.01 -1.64
C ALA A 117 -0.69 18.65 -1.55
N VAL A 118 0.60 18.66 -1.18
CA VAL A 118 1.42 17.44 -1.19
C VAL A 118 2.08 17.23 0.17
N ARG A 119 1.98 16.00 0.70
CA ARG A 119 2.86 15.50 1.76
C ARG A 119 3.71 14.37 1.21
N HIS A 120 5.02 14.47 1.30
CA HIS A 120 5.96 13.53 0.69
C HIS A 120 6.92 12.96 1.74
N GLN A 121 6.83 11.65 2.00
CA GLN A 121 7.84 10.93 2.77
C GLN A 121 9.02 10.54 1.89
N SER A 122 10.13 11.29 1.98
CA SER A 122 11.32 11.11 1.14
C SER A 122 12.21 9.94 1.54
N GLY A 123 12.13 9.49 2.80
CA GLY A 123 13.05 8.52 3.39
C GLY A 123 14.35 9.14 3.91
N LYS A 124 15.10 8.32 4.65
CA LYS A 124 16.30 8.71 5.39
C LYS A 124 17.33 9.47 4.54
N ASN A 125 17.80 10.61 5.04
CA ASN A 125 18.80 11.49 4.41
C ASN A 125 18.41 12.07 3.03
N LYS A 126 17.12 12.05 2.67
CA LYS A 126 16.64 12.51 1.35
C LYS A 126 15.73 13.74 1.41
N GLN A 127 15.37 14.21 2.61
CA GLN A 127 14.40 15.28 2.80
C GLN A 127 14.81 16.57 2.10
N LYS A 128 16.04 17.04 2.36
CA LYS A 128 16.57 18.29 1.76
C LYS A 128 16.52 18.26 0.23
N GLN A 129 17.11 17.23 -0.38
CA GLN A 129 17.12 17.09 -1.85
C GLN A 129 15.70 17.00 -2.44
N THR A 130 14.80 16.26 -1.76
CA THR A 130 13.42 16.11 -2.24
C THR A 130 12.65 17.42 -2.14
N HIS A 131 12.88 18.21 -1.09
CA HIS A 131 12.32 19.55 -0.94
C HIS A 131 12.82 20.49 -2.05
N GLU A 132 14.12 20.52 -2.33
CA GLU A 132 14.71 21.31 -3.42
C GLU A 132 14.10 20.95 -4.79
N ASN A 133 13.77 19.67 -5.02
CA ASN A 133 13.09 19.26 -6.25
C ASN A 133 11.69 19.89 -6.41
N TYR A 134 11.00 20.21 -5.32
CA TYR A 134 9.72 20.94 -5.35
C TYR A 134 9.88 22.45 -5.55
N ALA A 135 11.08 23.01 -5.35
CA ALA A 135 11.35 24.45 -5.36
C ALA A 135 10.50 25.22 -4.31
N GLU A 136 10.25 26.51 -4.53
CA GLU A 136 9.53 27.42 -3.62
C GLU A 136 8.00 27.19 -3.57
N MET A 137 7.53 25.96 -3.77
CA MET A 137 6.10 25.63 -3.73
C MET A 137 5.60 25.60 -2.29
N THR A 138 4.63 26.44 -1.96
CA THR A 138 4.16 26.64 -0.58
C THR A 138 3.20 25.56 -0.07
N ASN A 139 2.56 24.79 -0.96
CA ASN A 139 1.60 23.73 -0.59
C ASN A 139 2.25 22.33 -0.55
N VAL A 140 3.52 22.26 -0.13
CA VAL A 140 4.30 21.01 -0.08
C VAL A 140 4.94 20.86 1.29
N LEU A 141 4.77 19.69 1.91
CA LEU A 141 5.51 19.29 3.10
C LEU A 141 6.31 18.02 2.77
N VAL A 142 7.63 18.10 2.96
CA VAL A 142 8.52 16.96 2.76
C VAL A 142 9.05 16.51 4.11
N HIS A 143 8.83 15.24 4.43
CA HIS A 143 9.28 14.60 5.67
C HIS A 143 10.26 13.48 5.35
N GLU A 144 11.29 13.32 6.18
CA GLU A 144 12.13 12.14 6.11
C GLU A 144 11.32 10.87 6.43
N PHE A 145 10.55 10.91 7.52
CA PHE A 145 9.66 9.87 7.99
C PHE A 145 8.38 10.51 8.54
N ILE A 146 7.23 9.88 8.31
CA ILE A 146 5.95 10.31 8.88
C ILE A 146 5.66 9.42 10.09
N GLU A 147 5.72 10.01 11.28
CA GLU A 147 5.47 9.28 12.54
C GLU A 147 4.00 8.91 12.70
N ASP A 148 3.12 9.91 12.56
CA ASP A 148 1.68 9.72 12.61
C ASP A 148 1.13 9.39 11.22
N MET A 149 1.31 8.13 10.82
CA MET A 149 0.73 7.62 9.58
C MET A 149 -0.79 7.66 9.60
N ALA A 150 -1.41 7.61 10.78
CA ALA A 150 -2.84 7.64 10.90
C ALA A 150 -3.38 9.01 10.45
N GLU A 151 -2.82 10.09 10.99
CA GLU A 151 -3.15 11.45 10.57
C GLU A 151 -2.83 11.69 9.08
N ALA A 152 -1.71 11.17 8.57
CA ALA A 152 -1.35 11.33 7.16
C ALA A 152 -2.36 10.66 6.21
N TYR A 153 -2.82 9.44 6.53
CA TYR A 153 -3.89 8.79 5.78
C TYR A 153 -5.20 9.55 5.88
N ALA A 154 -5.53 10.10 7.06
CA ALA A 154 -6.73 10.90 7.23
C ALA A 154 -6.67 12.23 6.44
N TRP A 155 -5.49 12.81 6.26
CA TRP A 155 -5.30 14.03 5.51
C TRP A 155 -5.43 13.83 3.99
N ALA A 156 -5.01 12.68 3.47
CA ALA A 156 -4.92 12.40 2.04
C ALA A 156 -6.28 12.17 1.35
N ASP A 157 -6.40 12.62 0.10
CA ASP A 157 -7.47 12.24 -0.83
C ASP A 157 -6.97 11.23 -1.88
N ILE A 158 -5.68 11.31 -2.23
CA ILE A 158 -4.97 10.40 -3.14
C ILE A 158 -3.67 9.94 -2.46
N ILE A 159 -3.30 8.68 -2.66
CA ILE A 159 -1.98 8.18 -2.27
C ILE A 159 -1.18 7.66 -3.46
N ILE A 160 0.09 8.07 -3.55
CA ILE A 160 1.06 7.54 -4.51
C ILE A 160 2.14 6.79 -3.70
N ALA A 161 2.21 5.48 -3.84
CA ALA A 161 3.05 4.67 -2.96
C ALA A 161 3.70 3.48 -3.66
N ARG A 162 4.76 2.94 -3.05
CA ARG A 162 5.27 1.61 -3.42
C ARG A 162 4.21 0.53 -3.19
N ALA A 163 4.18 -0.47 -4.07
CA ALA A 163 3.20 -1.56 -4.02
C ALA A 163 3.56 -2.68 -3.03
N GLY A 164 4.02 -2.30 -1.84
CA GLY A 164 4.30 -3.24 -0.75
C GLY A 164 3.00 -3.82 -0.16
N ALA A 165 3.02 -5.10 0.21
CA ALA A 165 1.84 -5.79 0.72
C ALA A 165 1.19 -5.11 1.93
N LEU A 166 2.00 -4.64 2.88
CA LEU A 166 1.49 -3.95 4.08
C LEU A 166 1.01 -2.54 3.77
N THR A 167 1.69 -1.80 2.89
CA THR A 167 1.22 -0.48 2.43
C THR A 167 -0.14 -0.59 1.77
N ILE A 168 -0.33 -1.59 0.89
CA ILE A 168 -1.62 -1.85 0.26
C ILE A 168 -2.68 -2.24 1.28
N ALA A 169 -2.32 -3.03 2.30
CA ALA A 169 -3.25 -3.39 3.37
C ALA A 169 -3.71 -2.17 4.18
N GLU A 170 -2.79 -1.26 4.51
CA GLU A 170 -3.12 0.01 5.16
C GLU A 170 -4.03 0.87 4.28
N ILE A 171 -3.71 1.01 2.98
CA ILE A 171 -4.53 1.74 2.00
C ILE A 171 -5.95 1.17 1.93
N ASN A 172 -6.08 -0.16 1.88
CA ASN A 172 -7.38 -0.83 1.87
C ASN A 172 -8.14 -0.62 3.19
N ALA A 173 -7.45 -0.67 4.33
CA ALA A 173 -8.08 -0.46 5.63
C ALA A 173 -8.70 0.94 5.77
N VAL A 174 -8.02 1.97 5.25
CA VAL A 174 -8.53 3.35 5.29
C VAL A 174 -9.49 3.67 4.14
N GLY A 175 -9.33 2.99 2.99
CA GLY A 175 -10.08 3.20 1.76
C GLY A 175 -9.67 4.49 1.05
N LEU A 176 -8.50 4.49 0.40
CA LEU A 176 -8.00 5.62 -0.39
C LEU A 176 -7.83 5.24 -1.86
N ALA A 177 -8.08 6.21 -2.75
CA ALA A 177 -7.70 6.09 -4.16
C ALA A 177 -6.17 6.10 -4.27
N SER A 178 -5.61 5.13 -4.99
CA SER A 178 -4.15 4.93 -5.02
C SER A 178 -3.58 4.89 -6.43
N ILE A 179 -2.35 5.39 -6.57
CA ILE A 179 -1.45 5.09 -7.70
C ILE A 179 -0.28 4.31 -7.12
N LEU A 180 -0.20 3.03 -7.46
CA LEU A 180 0.83 2.14 -6.96
C LEU A 180 2.00 2.06 -7.94
N VAL A 181 3.21 2.22 -7.40
CA VAL A 181 4.47 2.18 -8.15
C VAL A 181 5.30 0.99 -7.70
N PRO A 182 5.22 -0.17 -8.38
CA PRO A 182 5.98 -1.35 -8.02
C PRO A 182 7.47 -1.08 -7.97
N TYR A 183 8.16 -1.64 -6.98
CA TYR A 183 9.62 -1.64 -6.95
C TYR A 183 10.15 -2.64 -7.99
N PRO A 184 10.92 -2.19 -9.01
CA PRO A 184 11.31 -3.04 -10.13
C PRO A 184 12.25 -4.19 -9.74
N TYR A 185 12.96 -4.06 -8.62
CA TYR A 185 13.89 -5.08 -8.11
C TYR A 185 13.28 -5.91 -6.98
N ALA A 186 11.95 -5.91 -6.85
CA ALA A 186 11.26 -6.78 -5.89
C ALA A 186 11.45 -8.26 -6.28
N VAL A 187 11.76 -9.10 -5.30
CA VAL A 187 11.92 -10.56 -5.50
C VAL A 187 10.66 -11.14 -6.14
N ASP A 188 10.79 -11.97 -7.18
CA ASP A 188 9.70 -12.59 -7.92
C ASP A 188 8.67 -11.60 -8.53
N ASP A 189 9.04 -10.32 -8.66
CA ASP A 189 8.16 -9.24 -9.12
C ASP A 189 6.82 -9.21 -8.35
N HIS A 190 6.90 -9.46 -7.03
CA HIS A 190 5.70 -9.54 -6.21
C HIS A 190 4.96 -8.20 -6.10
N GLN A 191 5.67 -7.07 -6.19
CA GLN A 191 5.06 -5.75 -6.07
C GLN A 191 4.17 -5.41 -7.27
N THR A 192 4.56 -5.82 -8.48
CA THR A 192 3.72 -5.64 -9.67
C THR A 192 2.44 -6.46 -9.53
N SER A 193 2.54 -7.70 -9.07
CA SER A 193 1.37 -8.53 -8.82
C SER A 193 0.47 -7.98 -7.71
N ASN A 194 1.05 -7.42 -6.65
CA ASN A 194 0.29 -6.77 -5.58
C ASN A 194 -0.51 -5.58 -6.15
N ALA A 195 0.13 -4.72 -6.95
CA ALA A 195 -0.52 -3.58 -7.59
C ALA A 195 -1.60 -4.00 -8.59
N GLN A 196 -1.37 -5.05 -9.38
CA GLN A 196 -2.35 -5.60 -10.31
C GLN A 196 -3.62 -6.08 -9.60
N ASN A 197 -3.51 -6.60 -8.37
CA ASN A 197 -4.68 -6.97 -7.58
C ASN A 197 -5.59 -5.75 -7.29
N ILE A 198 -5.00 -4.58 -7.05
CA ILE A 198 -5.73 -3.33 -6.82
C ILE A 198 -6.39 -2.83 -8.11
N VAL A 199 -5.67 -2.87 -9.23
CA VAL A 199 -6.20 -2.50 -10.56
C VAL A 199 -7.36 -3.41 -10.97
N ALA A 200 -7.22 -4.73 -10.77
CA ALA A 200 -8.25 -5.71 -11.12
C ALA A 200 -9.57 -5.49 -10.36
N ASN A 201 -9.50 -4.86 -9.19
CA ASN A 201 -10.66 -4.50 -8.37
C ASN A 201 -11.09 -3.04 -8.53
N GLN A 202 -10.55 -2.32 -9.53
CA GLN A 202 -10.86 -0.91 -9.79
C GLN A 202 -10.66 -0.01 -8.55
N ALA A 203 -9.65 -0.33 -7.74
CA ALA A 203 -9.34 0.35 -6.47
C ALA A 203 -8.15 1.33 -6.60
N GLY A 204 -7.53 1.42 -7.77
CA GLY A 204 -6.38 2.28 -8.02
C GLY A 204 -5.75 2.05 -9.38
N PHE A 205 -4.72 2.83 -9.66
CA PHE A 205 -3.87 2.70 -10.85
C PHE A 205 -2.52 2.08 -10.53
N VAL A 206 -1.86 1.58 -11.56
CA VAL A 206 -0.47 1.12 -11.50
C VAL A 206 0.37 1.87 -12.53
N TRP A 207 1.56 2.30 -12.12
CA TRP A 207 2.58 2.84 -13.00
C TRP A 207 3.91 2.16 -12.72
N GLN A 208 4.53 1.59 -13.75
CA GLN A 208 5.87 0.99 -13.65
C GLN A 208 6.93 2.00 -14.08
N GLU A 209 8.11 1.95 -13.47
CA GLU A 209 9.20 2.90 -13.76
C GLU A 209 9.72 2.83 -15.21
N SER A 210 9.47 1.72 -15.90
CA SER A 210 9.76 1.52 -17.31
C SER A 210 8.74 2.16 -18.26
N GLU A 211 7.56 2.56 -17.75
CA GLU A 211 6.50 3.17 -18.55
C GLU A 211 6.74 4.68 -18.72
N SER A 212 6.11 5.27 -19.74
CA SER A 212 6.17 6.72 -19.94
C SER A 212 5.67 7.48 -18.72
N LYS A 213 6.37 8.56 -18.36
CA LYS A 213 5.95 9.51 -17.32
C LYS A 213 4.60 10.16 -17.64
N ASP A 214 4.24 10.26 -18.92
CA ASP A 214 2.92 10.77 -19.33
C ASP A 214 1.78 9.88 -18.82
N LYS A 215 1.99 8.57 -18.73
CA LYS A 215 0.98 7.67 -18.14
C LYS A 215 0.73 8.01 -16.67
N LEU A 216 1.79 8.26 -15.90
CA LEU A 216 1.69 8.68 -14.50
C LEU A 216 1.03 10.06 -14.38
N ARG A 217 1.45 11.02 -15.21
CA ARG A 217 0.88 12.37 -15.26
C ARG A 217 -0.63 12.32 -15.50
N LEU A 218 -1.08 11.61 -16.53
CA LEU A 218 -2.49 11.47 -16.88
C LEU A 218 -3.29 10.77 -15.77
N ALA A 219 -2.71 9.78 -15.09
CA ALA A 219 -3.35 9.13 -13.95
C ALA A 219 -3.53 10.09 -12.77
N ILE A 220 -2.51 10.92 -12.47
CA ILE A 220 -2.58 11.94 -11.42
C ILE A 220 -3.64 12.99 -11.77
N GLU A 221 -3.58 13.56 -12.98
CA GLU A 221 -4.54 14.59 -13.44
C GLU A 221 -5.97 14.06 -13.38
N LYS A 222 -6.20 12.83 -13.88
CA LYS A 222 -7.52 12.19 -13.81
C LYS A 222 -8.02 12.07 -12.37
N LEU A 223 -7.16 11.61 -11.44
CA LEU A 223 -7.56 11.52 -10.04
C LEU A 223 -7.73 12.88 -9.39
N VAL A 224 -7.06 13.94 -9.83
CA VAL A 224 -7.23 15.30 -9.28
C VAL A 224 -8.55 15.91 -9.76
N ASP A 225 -8.89 15.76 -11.04
CA ASP A 225 -10.07 16.40 -11.63
C ASP A 225 -11.37 15.59 -11.41
N ASP A 226 -11.30 14.28 -11.14
CA ASP A 226 -12.47 13.40 -11.00
C ASP A 226 -12.70 12.92 -9.56
N ALA A 227 -13.57 13.63 -8.84
CA ALA A 227 -13.94 13.31 -7.45
C ALA A 227 -14.77 12.02 -7.31
N GLU A 228 -15.62 11.73 -8.31
CA GLU A 228 -16.45 10.52 -8.31
C GLU A 228 -15.58 9.28 -8.45
N LEU A 229 -14.59 9.33 -9.35
CA LEU A 229 -13.61 8.27 -9.51
C LEU A 229 -12.79 8.02 -8.24
N ARG A 230 -12.32 9.09 -7.56
CA ARG A 230 -11.63 8.95 -6.28
C ARG A 230 -12.51 8.22 -5.26
N THR A 231 -13.78 8.60 -5.18
CA THR A 231 -14.75 7.99 -4.26
C THR A 231 -15.01 6.52 -4.59
N GLN A 232 -15.20 6.20 -5.87
CA GLN A 232 -15.39 4.83 -6.33
C GLN A 232 -14.17 3.95 -6.03
N MET A 233 -12.97 4.46 -6.28
CA MET A 233 -11.72 3.75 -5.99
C MET A 233 -11.51 3.53 -4.49
N ALA A 234 -11.78 4.56 -3.66
CA ALA A 234 -11.70 4.48 -2.21
C ALA A 234 -12.65 3.39 -1.65
N GLN A 235 -13.90 3.36 -2.13
CA GLN A 235 -14.88 2.34 -1.74
C GLN A 235 -14.44 0.94 -2.18
N ASN A 236 -13.91 0.81 -3.40
CA ASN A 236 -13.43 -0.48 -3.91
C ASN A 236 -12.19 -0.97 -3.14
N SER A 237 -11.26 -0.07 -2.80
CA SER A 237 -10.11 -0.37 -1.96
C SER A 237 -10.56 -0.89 -0.58
N TYR A 238 -11.56 -0.26 0.02
CA TYR A 238 -12.09 -0.70 1.32
C TYR A 238 -12.76 -2.08 1.27
N LYS A 239 -13.45 -2.44 0.17
CA LYS A 239 -14.02 -3.79 0.00
C LYS A 239 -12.96 -4.89 0.04
N LEU A 240 -11.70 -4.57 -0.24
CA LEU A 240 -10.57 -5.51 -0.17
C LEU A 240 -9.99 -5.66 1.25
N HIS A 241 -10.36 -4.79 2.18
CA HIS A 241 -9.91 -4.89 3.57
C HIS A 241 -10.47 -6.14 4.24
N LYS A 242 -9.63 -6.81 5.02
CA LYS A 242 -10.03 -7.90 5.91
C LYS A 242 -9.78 -7.46 7.34
N PRO A 243 -10.84 -7.10 8.09
CA PRO A 243 -10.65 -6.52 9.41
C PRO A 243 -10.11 -7.56 10.39
N GLN A 244 -9.32 -7.09 11.36
CA GLN A 244 -8.80 -7.89 12.46
C GLN A 244 -7.91 -9.07 12.01
N ALA A 245 -7.22 -8.95 10.88
CA ALA A 245 -6.34 -9.99 10.34
C ALA A 245 -5.33 -10.53 11.38
N ALA A 246 -4.79 -9.65 12.24
CA ALA A 246 -3.90 -10.02 13.34
C ALA A 246 -4.58 -10.96 14.36
N LYS A 247 -5.82 -10.63 14.75
CA LYS A 247 -6.61 -11.41 15.70
C LYS A 247 -7.01 -12.76 15.12
N VAL A 248 -7.43 -12.78 13.85
CA VAL A 248 -7.77 -14.01 13.12
C VAL A 248 -6.56 -14.94 13.02
N ALA A 249 -5.39 -14.40 12.65
CA ALA A 249 -4.15 -15.18 12.61
C ALA A 249 -3.78 -15.76 13.98
N ALA A 250 -3.86 -14.96 15.05
CA ALA A 250 -3.58 -15.42 16.41
C ALA A 250 -4.54 -16.55 16.85
N GLN A 251 -5.83 -16.39 16.59
CA GLN A 251 -6.85 -17.40 16.89
C GLN A 251 -6.56 -18.73 16.18
N ILE A 252 -6.20 -18.69 14.90
CA ILE A 252 -5.84 -19.89 14.13
C ILE A 252 -4.58 -20.55 14.69
N CYS A 253 -3.58 -19.77 15.13
CA CYS A 253 -2.40 -20.33 15.77
C CYS A 253 -2.75 -21.07 17.08
N LEU A 254 -3.66 -20.53 17.89
CA LEU A 254 -4.13 -21.19 19.12
C LEU A 254 -4.89 -22.49 18.82
N GLU A 255 -5.77 -22.49 17.82
CA GLU A 255 -6.51 -23.67 17.38
C GLU A 255 -5.60 -24.79 16.85
N VAL A 256 -4.50 -24.42 16.18
CA VAL A 256 -3.54 -25.37 15.63
C VAL A 256 -2.59 -25.92 16.70
N ALA A 257 -2.43 -25.21 17.82
CA ALA A 257 -1.58 -25.61 18.94
C ALA A 257 -2.30 -26.50 19.98
N ALA A 258 -3.64 -26.47 20.00
CA ALA A 258 -4.49 -27.31 20.84
C ALA A 258 -4.55 -28.76 20.33
#